data_AF-A0A9Q9B7Y3-F1
#
_entry.id   AF-A0A9Q9B7Y3-F1
#
_cell.length_a   1.000
_cell.length_b   1.000
_cell.length_c   1.000
_cell.angle_alpha   90.00
_cell.angle_beta   90.00
_cell.angle_gamma   90.00
#
_symmetry.space_group_name_H-M   'P 1'
#
loop_
_entity.id
_entity.type
_entity.pdbx_description
1 polymer ?
#
loop_
_entity_poly.entity_id
_entity_poly.type
_entity_poly.pdbx_seq_one_letter_code
_entity_poly.pdbx_strand_id
1 'polypeptide(L)'
;MKQYTKKHISGVRLFLNLFGVSALISVLALGCSAPIKPEPLKVRHAVQFGVEGGGGQLQAAIDGKSIASGAKAENGTTAVFTAQPREGYVVAGWNVTGGVIVSGRNEGDLTAAVKLTSDTSVKVSFKQRPASGQPPVSSGQGTVPVSNITFKGKDTQDGTEFAITYSMNLELNKPYRLIPVFDPPDASDKNLQYEVKKGDISVSPEGIITVNGIGSAEIAARASNGREYTMYFNIKDDYTFTVEGKKEIKHSRDAFTETLVIEKKYNSTKYVLTVNPPEPWLTVEKSGENTKKETLTLRIAENKAPVPRMVSLTVSKIESARRGKQQQKKAVHTLNITQTPNLVDPKLITKWVHGITPPAEGEIKTETGTDVRYRKWEETAHTTWFNARKLRYTQNYRSVTDANMCWAMSTSDLLHWWMRENKDNLERYMRKKGITSGKAEYLYYTGEYKGGLGDIGEKDKSSIANVFRQGYADIGLQLHTAVNWYLRGASNGLQKIPPPGIVQDVFTGQEDLNKLIEVRYAHNKKEFEDMINGALNDGHAIAVVIKPKTNIIDPLHVVTVWGVVFDEDDNIVELWTSDSNDRNSHIVKFGVYYPDGIPHKINYAAPNDKGDTRIEEVAVMKSAKKEFKAWLDAGN
;
A
#
# COMPACT_ATOMS: atom_id res chain seq x y z
N MET A 1 7.99 25.42 60.43
CA MET A 1 7.37 25.32 61.77
C MET A 1 5.88 25.07 61.60
N LYS A 2 5.31 24.20 62.46
CA LYS A 2 3.99 23.50 62.42
C LYS A 2 3.97 22.32 61.40
N GLN A 3 4.23 21.02 61.72
CA GLN A 3 3.76 20.07 62.77
C GLN A 3 2.22 19.98 62.80
N TYR A 4 1.49 18.85 62.78
CA TYR A 4 1.65 17.37 62.93
C TYR A 4 0.44 16.74 62.12
N THR A 5 0.26 15.46 61.79
CA THR A 5 0.35 14.22 62.60
C THR A 5 0.31 12.95 61.73
N LYS A 6 1.02 11.92 62.20
CA LYS A 6 1.08 10.52 61.75
C LYS A 6 -0.25 9.76 61.90
N LYS A 7 -0.45 8.73 61.07
CA LYS A 7 -0.75 7.37 61.54
C LYS A 7 -0.28 6.29 60.54
N HIS A 8 0.62 5.43 61.02
CA HIS A 8 1.00 4.12 60.47
C HIS A 8 -0.23 3.16 60.45
N ILE A 9 -0.26 2.07 59.69
CA ILE A 9 0.40 0.77 59.99
C ILE A 9 0.28 -0.20 58.77
N SER A 10 1.38 -0.97 58.57
CA SER A 10 1.57 -2.28 57.87
C SER A 10 1.07 -2.44 56.41
N GLY A 11 1.84 -2.87 55.41
CA GLY A 11 3.06 -3.69 55.37
C GLY A 11 2.71 -5.18 55.29
N VAL A 12 2.87 -5.80 54.11
CA VAL A 12 3.47 -7.14 53.84
C VAL A 12 3.30 -7.50 52.34
N ARG A 13 4.34 -8.15 51.82
CA ARG A 13 4.67 -8.51 50.44
C ARG A 13 3.97 -9.78 49.93
N LEU A 14 3.76 -9.81 48.61
CA LEU A 14 3.99 -10.88 47.61
C LEU A 14 3.37 -12.28 47.85
N PHE A 15 2.59 -12.81 46.89
CA PHE A 15 2.77 -14.17 46.33
C PHE A 15 1.89 -14.36 45.07
N LEU A 16 2.51 -14.85 43.99
CA LEU A 16 1.87 -15.52 42.86
C LEU A 16 1.52 -16.96 43.29
N ASN A 17 0.32 -17.48 42.96
CA ASN A 17 0.14 -18.81 42.36
C ASN A 17 -1.32 -19.17 42.04
N LEU A 18 -1.42 -20.13 41.10
CA LEU A 18 -2.51 -20.69 40.30
C LEU A 18 -3.81 -21.21 40.99
N PHE A 19 -4.80 -21.40 40.11
CA PHE A 19 -5.94 -22.35 40.07
C PHE A 19 -7.33 -21.90 40.55
N GLY A 20 -8.28 -21.81 39.60
CA GLY A 20 -9.49 -22.65 39.64
C GLY A 20 -10.86 -21.99 39.92
N VAL A 21 -11.74 -22.14 38.91
CA VAL A 21 -13.21 -22.38 39.00
C VAL A 21 -14.18 -21.17 39.02
N SER A 22 -14.86 -21.03 37.87
CA SER A 22 -16.27 -20.71 37.58
C SER A 22 -17.06 -19.66 38.37
N ALA A 23 -17.58 -18.66 37.65
CA ALA A 23 -18.95 -18.19 37.80
C ALA A 23 -19.48 -17.54 36.51
N LEU A 24 -20.58 -18.09 35.98
CA LEU A 24 -21.46 -17.46 34.99
C LEU A 24 -22.01 -16.14 35.56
N ILE A 25 -21.84 -15.03 34.86
CA ILE A 25 -22.74 -13.87 34.97
C ILE A 25 -23.09 -13.40 33.56
N SER A 26 -24.32 -13.73 33.18
CA SER A 26 -25.04 -13.16 32.05
C SER A 26 -25.41 -11.70 32.35
N VAL A 27 -24.90 -10.77 31.55
CA VAL A 27 -25.43 -9.41 31.44
C VAL A 27 -26.02 -9.24 30.05
N LEU A 28 -27.34 -9.05 30.00
CA LEU A 28 -28.07 -8.61 28.82
C LEU A 28 -27.58 -7.22 28.40
N ALA A 29 -26.96 -7.13 27.24
CA ALA A 29 -26.83 -5.88 26.50
C ALA A 29 -27.81 -5.92 25.32
N LEU A 30 -28.88 -5.13 25.43
CA LEU A 30 -29.71 -4.72 24.31
C LEU A 30 -28.88 -3.79 23.42
N GLY A 31 -28.27 -4.36 22.38
CA GLY A 31 -27.74 -3.65 21.22
C GLY A 31 -28.31 -4.29 19.97
N CYS A 32 -28.86 -3.50 19.06
CA CYS A 32 -29.47 -3.93 17.80
C CYS A 32 -28.63 -5.03 17.09
N SER A 33 -29.15 -6.25 17.07
CA SER A 33 -28.67 -7.33 16.21
C SER A 33 -28.98 -6.97 14.76
N ALA A 34 -27.96 -6.88 13.92
CA ALA A 34 -28.14 -6.85 12.48
C ALA A 34 -28.98 -8.07 12.03
N PRO A 35 -29.82 -7.95 10.99
CA PRO A 35 -30.63 -9.06 10.52
C PRO A 35 -29.71 -10.21 10.08
N ILE A 36 -29.85 -11.37 10.73
CA ILE A 36 -29.18 -12.61 10.35
C ILE A 36 -29.75 -12.99 8.98
N LYS A 37 -28.97 -12.76 7.92
CA LYS A 37 -29.24 -13.31 6.60
C LYS A 37 -29.07 -14.83 6.70
N PRO A 38 -30.08 -15.67 6.41
CA PRO A 38 -29.86 -17.12 6.40
C PRO A 38 -28.81 -17.44 5.33
N GLU A 39 -27.69 -18.05 5.73
CA GLU A 39 -26.73 -18.56 4.77
C GLU A 39 -27.45 -19.54 3.83
N PRO A 40 -27.22 -19.47 2.50
CA PRO A 40 -27.81 -20.43 1.59
C PRO A 40 -27.33 -21.84 1.98
N LEU A 41 -28.28 -22.76 2.15
CA LEU A 41 -28.01 -24.16 2.45
C LEU A 41 -26.99 -24.70 1.42
N LYS A 42 -25.79 -25.01 1.88
CA LYS A 42 -24.76 -25.60 1.04
C LYS A 42 -25.21 -26.99 0.60
N VAL A 43 -25.52 -27.15 -0.68
CA VAL A 43 -25.85 -28.45 -1.26
C VAL A 43 -24.65 -29.38 -1.12
N ARG A 44 -24.85 -30.56 -0.51
CA ARG A 44 -23.82 -31.57 -0.28
C ARG A 44 -24.25 -32.91 -0.87
N HIS A 45 -23.29 -33.62 -1.45
CA HIS A 45 -23.46 -34.93 -2.08
C HIS A 45 -22.69 -36.00 -1.31
N ALA A 46 -23.29 -37.17 -1.14
CA ALA A 46 -22.66 -38.34 -0.55
C ALA A 46 -21.68 -38.99 -1.54
N VAL A 47 -20.53 -39.44 -1.03
CA VAL A 47 -19.49 -40.12 -1.80
C VAL A 47 -19.31 -41.54 -1.28
N GLN A 48 -19.71 -42.52 -2.07
CA GLN A 48 -19.55 -43.94 -1.77
C GLN A 48 -18.43 -44.55 -2.60
N PHE A 49 -17.58 -45.39 -2.02
CA PHE A 49 -16.55 -46.07 -2.80
C PHE A 49 -16.15 -47.42 -2.22
N GLY A 50 -15.71 -48.32 -3.10
CA GLY A 50 -15.28 -49.67 -2.71
C GLY A 50 -14.57 -50.43 -3.81
N VAL A 51 -14.17 -51.66 -3.50
CA VAL A 51 -13.53 -52.58 -4.46
C VAL A 51 -14.56 -53.63 -4.89
N GLU A 52 -14.64 -53.90 -6.20
CA GLU A 52 -15.38 -55.04 -6.74
C GLU A 52 -14.47 -56.28 -6.77
N GLY A 53 -14.75 -57.22 -5.87
CA GLY A 53 -13.96 -58.45 -5.71
C GLY A 53 -12.72 -58.26 -4.82
N GLY A 54 -11.64 -58.97 -5.16
CA GLY A 54 -10.35 -58.91 -4.46
C GLY A 54 -9.25 -58.28 -5.31
N GLY A 55 -7.99 -58.37 -4.84
CA GLY A 55 -6.83 -57.97 -5.64
C GLY A 55 -6.33 -56.53 -5.44
N GLY A 56 -6.89 -55.77 -4.50
CA GLY A 56 -6.40 -54.43 -4.14
C GLY A 56 -7.22 -53.73 -3.06
N GLN A 57 -6.90 -52.46 -2.81
CA GLN A 57 -7.62 -51.53 -1.93
C GLN A 57 -7.97 -50.25 -2.68
N LEU A 58 -8.93 -49.47 -2.17
CA LEU A 58 -9.31 -48.18 -2.70
C LEU A 58 -9.40 -47.13 -1.59
N GLN A 59 -8.77 -45.98 -1.80
CA GLN A 59 -8.84 -44.82 -0.90
C GLN A 59 -9.40 -43.62 -1.66
N ALA A 60 -9.95 -42.63 -0.94
CA ALA A 60 -10.44 -41.39 -1.54
C ALA A 60 -10.02 -40.17 -0.72
N ALA A 61 -9.79 -39.05 -1.40
CA ALA A 61 -9.44 -37.78 -0.78
C ALA A 61 -10.10 -36.58 -1.47
N ILE A 62 -10.41 -35.54 -0.69
CA ILE A 62 -10.85 -34.22 -1.17
C ILE A 62 -9.90 -33.19 -0.59
N ASP A 63 -9.38 -32.29 -1.43
CA ASP A 63 -8.36 -31.28 -1.06
C ASP A 63 -7.15 -31.88 -0.31
N GLY A 64 -6.76 -33.11 -0.70
CA GLY A 64 -5.63 -33.84 -0.12
C GLY A 64 -5.91 -34.50 1.24
N LYS A 65 -7.14 -34.40 1.78
CA LYS A 65 -7.54 -35.07 3.02
C LYS A 65 -8.32 -36.35 2.72
N SER A 66 -7.90 -37.46 3.33
CA SER A 66 -8.59 -38.75 3.19
C SER A 66 -10.02 -38.68 3.73
N ILE A 67 -10.96 -39.29 3.00
CA ILE A 67 -12.36 -39.42 3.38
C ILE A 67 -12.74 -40.90 3.51
N ALA A 68 -13.73 -41.20 4.34
CA ALA A 68 -14.34 -42.52 4.42
C ALA A 68 -15.53 -42.65 3.44
N SER A 69 -15.87 -43.88 3.04
CA SER A 69 -17.07 -44.11 2.22
C SER A 69 -18.32 -43.68 2.98
N GLY A 70 -19.20 -42.94 2.31
CA GLY A 70 -20.38 -42.29 2.89
C GLY A 70 -20.17 -40.85 3.32
N ALA A 71 -18.96 -40.29 3.19
CA ALA A 71 -18.70 -38.88 3.48
C ALA A 71 -19.54 -37.96 2.58
N LYS A 72 -20.04 -36.86 3.15
CA LYS A 72 -20.76 -35.81 2.41
C LYS A 72 -19.84 -34.63 2.12
N ALA A 73 -19.80 -34.18 0.87
CA ALA A 73 -18.96 -33.06 0.43
C ALA A 73 -19.75 -32.04 -0.40
N GLU A 74 -19.26 -30.79 -0.45
CA GLU A 74 -19.98 -29.67 -1.08
C GLU A 74 -20.07 -29.84 -2.61
N ASN A 75 -21.20 -29.44 -3.20
CA ASN A 75 -21.41 -29.46 -4.64
C ASN A 75 -20.30 -28.71 -5.39
N GLY A 76 -19.73 -29.35 -6.41
CA GLY A 76 -18.65 -28.82 -7.24
C GLY A 76 -17.24 -29.14 -6.75
N THR A 77 -17.06 -29.73 -5.56
CA THR A 77 -15.76 -30.25 -5.10
C THR A 77 -15.33 -31.47 -5.91
N THR A 78 -14.02 -31.75 -5.97
CA THR A 78 -13.48 -32.91 -6.71
C THR A 78 -12.93 -33.93 -5.73
N ALA A 79 -13.48 -35.14 -5.77
CA ALA A 79 -12.97 -36.30 -5.04
C ALA A 79 -11.99 -37.07 -5.92
N VAL A 80 -10.83 -37.41 -5.36
CA VAL A 80 -9.79 -38.22 -6.01
C VAL A 80 -9.76 -39.59 -5.36
N PHE A 81 -9.95 -40.63 -6.16
CA PHE A 81 -9.91 -42.02 -5.76
C PHE A 81 -8.59 -42.64 -6.18
N THR A 82 -7.94 -43.39 -5.31
CA THR A 82 -6.62 -44.00 -5.53
C THR A 82 -6.68 -45.50 -5.24
N ALA A 83 -6.52 -46.30 -6.28
CA ALA A 83 -6.46 -47.75 -6.20
C ALA A 83 -5.04 -48.22 -5.84
N GLN A 84 -4.97 -49.22 -4.98
CA GLN A 84 -3.74 -49.89 -4.57
C GLN A 84 -3.84 -51.38 -4.91
N PRO A 85 -3.42 -51.80 -6.12
CA PRO A 85 -3.40 -53.22 -6.47
C PRO A 85 -2.50 -54.00 -5.51
N ARG A 86 -2.92 -55.21 -5.13
CA ARG A 86 -2.04 -56.18 -4.48
C ARG A 86 -0.97 -56.64 -5.46
N GLU A 87 0.12 -57.17 -4.92
CA GLU A 87 1.18 -57.73 -5.73
C GLU A 87 0.64 -58.78 -6.72
N GLY A 88 1.09 -58.70 -7.97
CA GLY A 88 0.60 -59.54 -9.06
C GLY A 88 -0.71 -59.07 -9.72
N TYR A 89 -1.32 -57.95 -9.29
CA TYR A 89 -2.55 -57.41 -9.87
C TYR A 89 -2.34 -56.03 -10.52
N VAL A 90 -3.25 -55.66 -11.41
CA VAL A 90 -3.43 -54.33 -12.01
C VAL A 90 -4.90 -53.94 -11.97
N VAL A 91 -5.21 -52.64 -12.07
CA VAL A 91 -6.60 -52.18 -12.17
C VAL A 91 -7.20 -52.67 -13.48
N ALA A 92 -8.29 -53.43 -13.39
CA ALA A 92 -9.04 -53.92 -14.53
C ALA A 92 -10.03 -52.87 -15.06
N GLY A 93 -10.58 -52.03 -14.17
CA GLY A 93 -11.45 -50.94 -14.57
C GLY A 93 -12.12 -50.24 -13.39
N TRP A 94 -12.85 -49.18 -13.72
CA TRP A 94 -13.55 -48.33 -12.77
C TRP A 94 -15.02 -48.18 -13.18
N ASN A 95 -15.93 -48.35 -12.21
CA ASN A 95 -17.35 -48.12 -12.36
C ASN A 95 -17.75 -46.89 -11.54
N VAL A 96 -18.20 -45.81 -12.21
CA VAL A 96 -18.54 -44.54 -11.59
C VAL A 96 -19.97 -44.17 -11.94
N THR A 97 -20.82 -43.95 -10.92
CA THR A 97 -22.18 -43.44 -11.08
C THR A 97 -22.35 -42.13 -10.30
N GLY A 98 -23.00 -41.14 -10.92
CA GLY A 98 -23.12 -39.79 -10.37
C GLY A 98 -21.84 -38.93 -10.53
N GLY A 99 -22.00 -37.61 -10.42
CA GLY A 99 -20.91 -36.65 -10.63
C GLY A 99 -20.44 -36.52 -12.09
N VAL A 100 -19.40 -35.72 -12.30
CA VAL A 100 -18.75 -35.50 -13.60
C VAL A 100 -17.30 -35.98 -13.50
N ILE A 101 -16.90 -36.87 -14.39
CA ILE A 101 -15.53 -37.41 -14.42
C ILE A 101 -14.57 -36.33 -14.93
N VAL A 102 -13.50 -36.09 -14.16
CA VAL A 102 -12.47 -35.08 -14.44
C VAL A 102 -11.24 -35.73 -15.10
N SER A 103 -10.82 -36.91 -14.63
CA SER A 103 -9.67 -37.64 -15.17
C SER A 103 -9.59 -39.10 -14.67
N GLY A 104 -8.82 -39.94 -15.35
CA GLY A 104 -8.58 -41.35 -15.01
C GLY A 104 -9.71 -42.28 -15.47
N ARG A 105 -9.79 -43.48 -14.85
CA ARG A 105 -10.79 -44.56 -15.03
C ARG A 105 -10.46 -45.69 -16.01
N ASN A 106 -9.40 -45.58 -16.79
CA ASN A 106 -9.06 -46.63 -17.76
C ASN A 106 -8.45 -47.84 -17.06
N GLU A 107 -8.38 -48.97 -17.78
CA GLU A 107 -7.60 -50.11 -17.33
C GLU A 107 -6.15 -49.68 -17.06
N GLY A 108 -5.61 -50.06 -15.90
CA GLY A 108 -4.27 -49.68 -15.45
C GLY A 108 -4.16 -48.33 -14.73
N ASP A 109 -5.17 -47.45 -14.82
CA ASP A 109 -5.15 -46.17 -14.09
C ASP A 109 -5.26 -46.41 -12.57
N LEU A 110 -4.29 -45.93 -11.81
CA LEU A 110 -4.31 -46.01 -10.34
C LEU A 110 -5.18 -44.94 -9.69
N THR A 111 -5.64 -43.93 -10.45
CA THR A 111 -6.50 -42.87 -9.92
C THR A 111 -7.70 -42.57 -10.82
N ALA A 112 -8.77 -42.09 -10.19
CA ALA A 112 -9.93 -41.51 -10.87
C ALA A 112 -10.35 -40.25 -10.10
N ALA A 113 -10.65 -39.15 -10.80
CA ALA A 113 -11.12 -37.91 -10.19
C ALA A 113 -12.54 -37.59 -10.66
N VAL A 114 -13.45 -37.32 -9.71
CA VAL A 114 -14.87 -37.06 -9.98
C VAL A 114 -15.28 -35.76 -9.29
N LYS A 115 -15.82 -34.82 -10.07
CA LYS A 115 -16.44 -33.59 -9.57
C LYS A 115 -17.86 -33.90 -9.12
N LEU A 116 -18.18 -33.57 -7.87
CA LEU A 116 -19.46 -33.91 -7.25
C LEU A 116 -20.56 -32.94 -7.72
N THR A 117 -21.42 -33.39 -8.62
CA THR A 117 -22.64 -32.67 -9.05
C THR A 117 -23.93 -33.37 -8.59
N SER A 118 -23.79 -34.59 -8.08
CA SER A 118 -24.82 -35.43 -7.45
C SER A 118 -24.14 -36.39 -6.47
N ASP A 119 -24.92 -37.13 -5.68
CA ASP A 119 -24.42 -38.31 -4.97
C ASP A 119 -23.65 -39.21 -5.93
N THR A 120 -22.45 -39.65 -5.52
CA THR A 120 -21.46 -40.31 -6.39
C THR A 120 -21.02 -41.64 -5.79
N SER A 121 -20.99 -42.70 -6.59
CA SER A 121 -20.48 -44.02 -6.23
C SER A 121 -19.32 -44.43 -7.15
N VAL A 122 -18.19 -44.85 -6.59
CA VAL A 122 -16.99 -45.28 -7.33
C VAL A 122 -16.55 -46.67 -6.89
N LYS A 123 -16.48 -47.60 -7.84
CA LYS A 123 -15.96 -48.95 -7.61
C LYS A 123 -14.77 -49.22 -8.53
N VAL A 124 -13.75 -49.89 -8.01
CA VAL A 124 -12.59 -50.34 -8.78
C VAL A 124 -12.50 -51.87 -8.79
N SER A 125 -12.13 -52.46 -9.91
CA SER A 125 -11.86 -53.90 -10.06
C SER A 125 -10.41 -54.14 -10.45
N PHE A 126 -9.89 -55.33 -10.13
CA PHE A 126 -8.50 -55.71 -10.39
C PHE A 126 -8.42 -57.03 -11.18
N LYS A 127 -7.35 -57.20 -11.96
CA LYS A 127 -7.01 -58.46 -12.67
C LYS A 127 -5.54 -58.83 -12.47
N GLN A 128 -5.22 -60.13 -12.51
CA GLN A 128 -3.85 -60.63 -12.37
C GLN A 128 -3.01 -60.28 -13.61
N ARG A 129 -1.70 -60.00 -13.40
CA ARG A 129 -0.73 -59.86 -14.50
C ARG A 129 -0.39 -61.23 -15.10
N PRO A 130 -0.20 -61.35 -16.41
CA PRO A 130 0.43 -62.53 -17.01
C PRO A 130 1.86 -62.69 -16.50
N ALA A 131 2.22 -63.89 -16.03
CA ALA A 131 3.58 -64.19 -15.59
C ALA A 131 4.53 -64.31 -16.80
N SER A 132 5.52 -63.41 -16.91
CA SER A 132 6.69 -63.63 -17.77
C SER A 132 7.94 -63.09 -17.06
N GLY A 133 8.99 -63.91 -17.08
CA GLY A 133 10.06 -63.95 -16.09
C GLY A 133 11.15 -62.88 -16.20
N GLN A 134 11.76 -62.60 -15.04
CA GLN A 134 13.11 -62.03 -14.92
C GLN A 134 14.18 -63.11 -15.19
N PRO A 135 15.43 -62.70 -15.46
CA PRO A 135 16.43 -62.79 -14.38
C PRO A 135 17.22 -61.48 -14.10
N PRO A 136 17.99 -61.44 -12.99
CA PRO A 136 18.39 -60.22 -12.29
C PRO A 136 19.85 -59.80 -12.54
N VAL A 137 20.20 -58.53 -12.28
CA VAL A 137 21.57 -58.12 -11.93
C VAL A 137 21.53 -57.06 -10.84
N SER A 138 22.25 -57.31 -9.74
CA SER A 138 22.53 -56.38 -8.65
C SER A 138 23.82 -55.60 -8.89
N SER A 139 23.87 -54.32 -8.51
CA SER A 139 24.84 -53.84 -7.50
C SER A 139 24.65 -52.34 -7.18
N GLY A 140 24.47 -52.07 -5.88
CA GLY A 140 24.98 -50.91 -5.14
C GLY A 140 24.78 -49.50 -5.68
N GLN A 141 23.67 -48.85 -5.30
CA GLN A 141 23.59 -47.50 -4.73
C GLN A 141 22.11 -47.21 -4.43
N GLY A 142 21.82 -46.52 -3.32
CA GLY A 142 20.46 -46.32 -2.81
C GLY A 142 19.48 -45.94 -3.92
N THR A 143 18.44 -46.75 -4.11
CA THR A 143 17.42 -46.54 -5.13
C THR A 143 16.66 -45.26 -4.84
N VAL A 144 17.00 -44.18 -5.55
CA VAL A 144 16.16 -42.99 -5.62
C VAL A 144 14.87 -43.40 -6.34
N PRO A 145 13.67 -43.12 -5.80
CA PRO A 145 12.42 -43.42 -6.51
C PRO A 145 12.35 -42.59 -7.80
N VAL A 146 12.49 -43.26 -8.94
CA VAL A 146 12.41 -42.63 -10.27
C VAL A 146 10.96 -42.62 -10.73
N SER A 147 10.47 -41.47 -11.18
CA SER A 147 9.13 -41.34 -11.77
C SER A 147 9.18 -41.63 -13.27
N ASN A 148 8.24 -42.41 -13.79
CA ASN A 148 8.26 -42.85 -15.19
C ASN A 148 7.47 -41.89 -16.10
N ILE A 149 8.02 -41.59 -17.28
CA ILE A 149 7.38 -40.79 -18.33
C ILE A 149 7.30 -41.65 -19.59
N THR A 150 6.09 -42.07 -19.96
CA THR A 150 5.88 -42.91 -21.13
C THR A 150 5.70 -42.06 -22.39
N PHE A 151 6.40 -42.41 -23.47
CA PHE A 151 6.24 -41.75 -24.77
C PHE A 151 6.02 -42.71 -25.93
N LYS A 152 5.20 -42.26 -26.90
CA LYS A 152 4.76 -43.02 -28.09
C LYS A 152 4.93 -42.16 -29.33
N GLY A 153 5.84 -42.52 -30.22
CA GLY A 153 5.84 -42.02 -31.59
C GLY A 153 4.65 -42.60 -32.36
N LYS A 154 4.03 -41.82 -33.25
CA LYS A 154 3.02 -42.33 -34.20
C LYS A 154 3.66 -42.37 -35.58
N ASP A 155 3.70 -43.53 -36.21
CA ASP A 155 4.26 -43.67 -37.56
C ASP A 155 3.25 -43.11 -38.59
N THR A 156 3.70 -42.19 -39.44
CA THR A 156 2.97 -41.80 -40.66
C THR A 156 3.92 -41.93 -41.84
N GLN A 157 3.43 -42.44 -42.96
CA GLN A 157 4.19 -42.97 -44.10
C GLN A 157 5.21 -42.02 -44.77
N ASP A 158 5.30 -40.75 -44.37
CA ASP A 158 6.05 -39.72 -45.09
C ASP A 158 7.40 -39.32 -44.46
N GLY A 159 7.84 -40.00 -43.40
CA GLY A 159 9.23 -39.87 -42.90
C GLY A 159 9.61 -38.53 -42.26
N THR A 160 8.65 -37.67 -41.92
CA THR A 160 8.90 -36.38 -41.25
C THR A 160 9.07 -36.51 -39.74
N GLU A 161 9.97 -35.71 -39.18
CA GLU A 161 10.28 -35.51 -37.76
C GLU A 161 9.00 -35.35 -36.90
N PHE A 162 8.84 -36.18 -35.85
CA PHE A 162 7.66 -36.12 -34.98
C PHE A 162 7.95 -35.45 -33.65
N ALA A 163 7.23 -34.36 -33.39
CA ALA A 163 7.24 -33.59 -32.15
C ALA A 163 6.08 -34.01 -31.23
N ILE A 164 6.37 -34.48 -30.01
CA ILE A 164 5.35 -34.73 -28.99
C ILE A 164 5.55 -33.73 -27.85
N THR A 165 4.56 -32.86 -27.65
CA THR A 165 4.60 -31.88 -26.57
C THR A 165 4.05 -32.45 -25.27
N TYR A 166 4.91 -32.60 -24.26
CA TYR A 166 4.54 -32.99 -22.90
C TYR A 166 4.45 -31.77 -22.00
N SER A 167 3.23 -31.37 -21.65
CA SER A 167 3.01 -30.35 -20.61
C SER A 167 2.97 -31.00 -19.23
N MET A 168 4.16 -31.30 -18.67
CA MET A 168 4.31 -31.93 -17.35
C MET A 168 4.99 -30.98 -16.38
N ASN A 169 4.48 -30.87 -15.14
CA ASN A 169 5.18 -30.14 -14.08
C ASN A 169 6.29 -31.05 -13.52
N LEU A 170 7.47 -31.02 -14.13
CA LEU A 170 8.63 -31.74 -13.62
C LEU A 170 9.31 -30.96 -12.48
N GLU A 171 9.68 -31.69 -11.43
CA GLU A 171 10.42 -31.17 -10.29
C GLU A 171 11.92 -31.21 -10.61
N LEU A 172 12.63 -30.13 -10.33
CA LEU A 172 14.07 -30.05 -10.58
C LEU A 172 14.88 -31.00 -9.69
N ASN A 173 15.99 -31.50 -10.25
CA ASN A 173 16.90 -32.49 -9.65
C ASN A 173 16.25 -33.83 -9.28
N LYS A 174 14.99 -34.04 -9.66
CA LYS A 174 14.32 -35.33 -9.53
C LYS A 174 14.57 -36.13 -10.81
N PRO A 175 15.08 -37.37 -10.71
CA PRO A 175 15.25 -38.20 -11.88
C PRO A 175 13.89 -38.69 -12.38
N TYR A 176 13.67 -38.56 -13.69
CA TYR A 176 12.55 -39.16 -14.38
C TYR A 176 13.08 -40.13 -15.43
N ARG A 177 12.49 -41.31 -15.55
CA ARG A 177 12.86 -42.28 -16.59
C ARG A 177 11.92 -42.13 -17.78
N LEU A 178 12.48 -41.86 -18.94
CA LEU A 178 11.78 -41.96 -20.21
C LEU A 178 11.54 -43.45 -20.52
N ILE A 179 10.29 -43.81 -20.76
CA ILE A 179 9.87 -45.16 -21.15
C ILE A 179 9.37 -45.08 -22.59
N PRO A 180 10.18 -45.51 -23.57
CA PRO A 180 9.72 -45.62 -24.95
C PRO A 180 8.68 -46.74 -25.05
N VAL A 181 7.63 -46.49 -25.83
CA VAL A 181 6.73 -47.55 -26.28
C VAL A 181 6.98 -47.80 -27.76
N PHE A 182 7.42 -49.02 -28.06
CA PHE A 182 7.72 -49.47 -29.40
C PHE A 182 6.44 -49.98 -30.10
N ASP A 183 6.32 -49.68 -31.38
CA ASP A 183 5.28 -50.19 -32.27
C ASP A 183 5.96 -50.68 -33.57
N PRO A 184 5.93 -51.99 -33.88
CA PRO A 184 5.29 -53.04 -33.10
C PRO A 184 6.05 -53.31 -31.77
N PRO A 185 5.36 -53.78 -30.71
CA PRO A 185 5.93 -53.92 -29.37
C PRO A 185 7.04 -54.99 -29.27
N ASP A 186 7.13 -55.90 -30.23
CA ASP A 186 8.09 -56.98 -30.37
C ASP A 186 9.29 -56.63 -31.27
N ALA A 187 9.46 -55.34 -31.64
CA ALA A 187 10.61 -54.87 -32.41
C ALA A 187 11.95 -55.46 -31.91
N SER A 188 12.73 -56.05 -32.82
CA SER A 188 13.99 -56.72 -32.50
C SER A 188 15.12 -55.76 -32.10
N ASP A 189 15.04 -54.51 -32.56
CA ASP A 189 15.94 -53.42 -32.16
C ASP A 189 15.16 -52.37 -31.37
N LYS A 190 15.57 -52.17 -30.11
CA LYS A 190 14.97 -51.23 -29.16
C LYS A 190 15.98 -50.19 -28.67
N ASN A 191 17.11 -50.05 -29.35
CA ASN A 191 18.14 -49.10 -28.99
C ASN A 191 17.69 -47.68 -29.35
N LEU A 192 17.87 -46.76 -28.39
CA LEU A 192 17.62 -45.33 -28.57
C LEU A 192 18.84 -44.55 -28.10
N GLN A 193 19.24 -43.56 -28.89
CA GLN A 193 20.18 -42.53 -28.46
C GLN A 193 19.41 -41.28 -28.09
N TYR A 194 19.69 -40.73 -26.90
CA TYR A 194 19.05 -39.51 -26.43
C TYR A 194 19.99 -38.32 -26.58
N GLU A 195 19.44 -37.19 -26.99
CA GLU A 195 20.17 -35.93 -27.13
C GLU A 195 19.32 -34.78 -26.59
N VAL A 196 19.92 -33.89 -25.79
CA VAL A 196 19.27 -32.65 -25.40
C VAL A 196 19.41 -31.66 -26.56
N LYS A 197 18.28 -31.29 -27.17
CA LYS A 197 18.26 -30.28 -28.24
C LYS A 197 18.23 -28.87 -27.69
N LYS A 198 17.57 -28.66 -26.54
CA LYS A 198 17.38 -27.33 -25.95
C LYS A 198 17.04 -27.38 -24.46
N GLY A 199 17.44 -26.35 -23.73
CA GLY A 199 17.02 -26.10 -22.35
C GLY A 199 17.91 -26.78 -21.30
N ASP A 200 17.73 -26.36 -20.05
CA ASP A 200 18.51 -26.83 -18.90
C ASP A 200 17.96 -28.17 -18.38
N ILE A 201 18.22 -29.24 -19.15
CA ILE A 201 17.88 -30.61 -18.83
C ILE A 201 19.07 -31.51 -19.19
N SER A 202 19.28 -32.59 -18.45
CA SER A 202 20.22 -33.65 -18.84
C SER A 202 19.45 -34.94 -19.12
N VAL A 203 20.01 -35.78 -19.99
CA VAL A 203 19.50 -37.13 -20.28
C VAL A 203 20.65 -38.12 -20.29
N SER A 204 20.50 -39.25 -19.60
CA SER A 204 21.48 -40.35 -19.62
C SER A 204 21.25 -41.27 -20.83
N PRO A 205 22.22 -42.12 -21.22
CA PRO A 205 22.04 -43.14 -22.25
C PRO A 205 20.85 -44.07 -21.98
N GLU A 206 20.53 -44.32 -20.71
CA GLU A 206 19.40 -45.17 -20.27
C GLU A 206 18.06 -44.42 -20.27
N GLY A 207 18.02 -43.17 -20.74
CA GLY A 207 16.82 -42.34 -20.80
C GLY A 207 16.41 -41.75 -19.45
N ILE A 208 17.33 -41.60 -18.48
CA ILE A 208 17.04 -40.90 -17.24
C ILE A 208 17.26 -39.41 -17.45
N ILE A 209 16.20 -38.62 -17.31
CA ILE A 209 16.25 -37.17 -17.40
C ILE A 209 16.31 -36.53 -16.01
N THR A 210 17.12 -35.49 -15.89
CA THR A 210 17.17 -34.64 -14.70
C THR A 210 17.01 -33.20 -15.12
N VAL A 211 15.99 -32.53 -14.57
CA VAL A 211 15.70 -31.14 -14.89
C VAL A 211 16.58 -30.23 -14.06
N ASN A 212 17.33 -29.34 -14.72
CA ASN A 212 18.36 -28.48 -14.12
C ASN A 212 18.00 -26.97 -14.15
N GLY A 213 17.01 -26.56 -14.95
CA GLY A 213 16.46 -25.20 -14.99
C GLY A 213 14.98 -25.14 -15.33
N ILE A 214 14.36 -23.96 -15.18
CA ILE A 214 12.94 -23.72 -15.50
C ILE A 214 12.80 -23.32 -16.98
N GLY A 215 11.61 -23.48 -17.56
CA GLY A 215 11.32 -23.09 -18.94
C GLY A 215 11.06 -24.29 -19.86
N SER A 216 11.23 -24.09 -21.16
CA SER A 216 11.05 -25.14 -22.16
C SER A 216 12.34 -25.93 -22.36
N ALA A 217 12.27 -27.25 -22.32
CA ALA A 217 13.37 -28.13 -22.69
C ALA A 217 12.95 -29.13 -23.77
N GLU A 218 13.89 -29.54 -24.62
CA GLU A 218 13.66 -30.42 -25.76
C GLU A 218 14.68 -31.56 -25.72
N ILE A 219 14.18 -32.80 -25.75
CA ILE A 219 15.01 -34.01 -25.83
C ILE A 219 14.60 -34.79 -27.06
N ALA A 220 15.56 -35.12 -27.92
CA ALA A 220 15.37 -36.04 -29.03
C ALA A 220 15.75 -37.46 -28.62
N ALA A 221 14.98 -38.43 -29.09
CA ALA A 221 15.30 -39.85 -29.07
C ALA A 221 15.44 -40.36 -30.51
N ARG A 222 16.62 -40.88 -30.86
CA ARG A 222 16.95 -41.38 -32.20
C ARG A 222 17.07 -42.90 -32.19
N ALA A 223 16.31 -43.56 -33.05
CA ALA A 223 16.36 -45.00 -33.28
C ALA A 223 17.44 -45.38 -34.30
N SER A 224 17.91 -46.63 -34.27
CA SER A 224 18.97 -47.12 -35.17
C SER A 224 18.61 -47.07 -36.66
N ASN A 225 17.31 -47.06 -36.98
CA ASN A 225 16.81 -46.89 -38.36
C ASN A 225 16.82 -45.43 -38.85
N GLY A 226 17.37 -44.50 -38.06
CA GLY A 226 17.54 -43.09 -38.41
C GLY A 226 16.35 -42.20 -38.04
N ARG A 227 15.24 -42.75 -37.54
CA ARG A 227 14.07 -41.94 -37.11
C ARG A 227 14.36 -41.20 -35.81
N GLU A 228 13.93 -39.94 -35.73
CA GLU A 228 14.09 -39.06 -34.57
C GLU A 228 12.71 -38.61 -34.02
N TYR A 229 12.57 -38.60 -32.69
CA TYR A 229 11.38 -38.17 -31.98
C TYR A 229 11.74 -37.11 -30.94
N THR A 230 11.11 -35.93 -31.02
CA THR A 230 11.42 -34.81 -30.14
C THR A 230 10.34 -34.63 -29.07
N MET A 231 10.75 -34.66 -27.81
CA MET A 231 9.92 -34.45 -26.62
C MET A 231 10.11 -33.04 -26.10
N TYR A 232 9.01 -32.32 -25.88
CA TYR A 232 9.03 -30.98 -25.30
C TYR A 232 8.55 -31.01 -23.86
N PHE A 233 9.29 -30.42 -22.94
CA PHE A 233 8.98 -30.31 -21.53
C PHE A 233 8.76 -28.84 -21.15
N ASN A 234 7.70 -28.57 -20.36
CA ASN A 234 7.45 -27.24 -19.80
C ASN A 234 7.63 -27.26 -18.27
N ILE A 235 8.78 -26.78 -17.81
CA ILE A 235 9.18 -26.81 -16.41
C ILE A 235 8.80 -25.48 -15.76
N LYS A 236 7.94 -25.53 -14.74
CA LYS A 236 7.46 -24.32 -14.04
C LYS A 236 8.39 -23.93 -12.90
N ASP A 237 8.65 -22.63 -12.78
CA ASP A 237 9.25 -22.04 -11.59
C ASP A 237 8.24 -22.02 -10.45
N ASP A 238 8.65 -22.48 -9.27
CA ASP A 238 7.90 -22.29 -8.03
C ASP A 238 8.26 -20.94 -7.36
N TYR A 239 9.18 -20.19 -7.97
CA TYR A 239 9.70 -18.89 -7.53
C TYR A 239 10.24 -18.93 -6.11
N THR A 240 10.84 -20.05 -5.71
CA THR A 240 11.38 -20.24 -4.37
C THR A 240 12.78 -19.67 -4.24
N PHE A 241 12.94 -18.76 -3.28
CA PHE A 241 14.22 -18.23 -2.86
C PHE A 241 14.13 -17.82 -1.39
N THR A 242 15.28 -17.72 -0.73
CA THR A 242 15.43 -17.08 0.58
C THR A 242 16.19 -15.78 0.43
N VAL A 243 16.03 -14.89 1.40
CA VAL A 243 16.79 -13.65 1.49
C VAL A 243 17.46 -13.61 2.86
N GLU A 244 18.78 -13.52 2.87
CA GLU A 244 19.58 -13.32 4.07
C GLU A 244 19.96 -11.84 4.19
N GLY A 245 19.78 -11.28 5.38
CA GLY A 245 20.11 -9.90 5.70
C GLY A 245 19.15 -9.27 6.68
N LYS A 246 19.40 -8.00 7.02
CA LYS A 246 18.58 -7.26 7.99
C LYS A 246 17.17 -7.00 7.45
N LYS A 247 16.22 -6.88 8.37
CA LYS A 247 14.84 -6.42 8.09
C LYS A 247 14.62 -4.95 8.47
N GLU A 248 15.46 -4.41 9.33
CA GLU A 248 15.38 -3.02 9.78
C GLU A 248 16.78 -2.46 9.99
N ILE A 249 16.99 -1.21 9.56
CA ILE A 249 18.20 -0.43 9.79
C ILE A 249 17.78 0.94 10.29
N LYS A 250 18.32 1.31 11.46
CA LYS A 250 18.33 2.68 11.96
C LYS A 250 19.78 3.10 12.00
N HIS A 251 20.14 4.08 11.18
CA HIS A 251 21.52 4.52 11.03
C HIS A 251 21.64 6.03 11.24
N SER A 252 22.87 6.50 11.47
CA SER A 252 23.17 7.92 11.47
C SER A 252 22.83 8.54 10.10
N ARG A 253 23.00 9.85 10.00
CA ARG A 253 22.82 10.55 8.73
C ARG A 253 23.84 10.12 7.67
N ASP A 254 24.95 9.51 8.06
CA ASP A 254 26.09 9.28 7.17
C ASP A 254 25.76 8.25 6.07
N ALA A 255 26.43 8.40 4.93
CA ALA A 255 26.34 7.43 3.85
C ALA A 255 26.87 6.06 4.30
N PHE A 256 26.25 4.99 3.82
CA PHE A 256 26.66 3.63 4.14
C PHE A 256 26.26 2.63 3.06
N THR A 257 26.81 1.43 3.17
CA THR A 257 26.48 0.29 2.29
C THR A 257 25.93 -0.85 3.15
N GLU A 258 24.91 -1.52 2.63
CA GLU A 258 24.37 -2.76 3.20
C GLU A 258 24.27 -3.81 2.10
N THR A 259 24.30 -5.08 2.46
CA THR A 259 24.12 -6.19 1.51
C THR A 259 22.94 -7.07 1.91
N LEU A 260 22.17 -7.51 0.92
CA LEU A 260 21.25 -8.63 1.06
C LEU A 260 21.69 -9.76 0.13
N VAL A 261 21.62 -11.00 0.61
CA VAL A 261 21.96 -12.18 -0.19
C VAL A 261 20.68 -12.91 -0.56
N ILE A 262 20.45 -13.12 -1.85
CA ILE A 262 19.34 -13.92 -2.35
C ILE A 262 19.87 -15.30 -2.71
N GLU A 263 19.39 -16.31 -2.00
CA GLU A 263 19.67 -17.71 -2.32
C GLU A 263 18.46 -18.29 -3.04
N LYS A 264 18.59 -18.39 -4.36
CA LYS A 264 17.58 -18.92 -5.26
C LYS A 264 17.67 -20.44 -5.29
N LYS A 265 16.50 -21.09 -5.33
CA LYS A 265 16.44 -22.54 -5.56
C LYS A 265 17.01 -22.91 -6.94
N TYR A 266 16.78 -22.06 -7.95
CA TYR A 266 17.26 -22.24 -9.32
C TYR A 266 17.96 -20.98 -9.84
N ASN A 267 19.00 -21.16 -10.67
CA ASN A 267 19.74 -20.05 -11.31
C ASN A 267 18.78 -19.07 -12.02
N SER A 268 17.80 -19.62 -12.71
CA SER A 268 16.77 -18.94 -13.49
C SER A 268 15.63 -18.33 -12.66
N THR A 269 15.56 -18.60 -11.36
CA THR A 269 14.45 -18.11 -10.51
C THR A 269 14.41 -16.60 -10.51
N LYS A 270 13.23 -16.04 -10.81
CA LYS A 270 13.02 -14.58 -10.87
C LYS A 270 12.41 -14.05 -9.58
N TYR A 271 12.75 -12.81 -9.24
CA TYR A 271 12.16 -12.05 -8.15
C TYR A 271 11.96 -10.60 -8.57
N VAL A 272 11.13 -9.88 -7.82
CA VAL A 272 10.85 -8.46 -8.03
C VAL A 272 11.39 -7.67 -6.86
N LEU A 273 12.11 -6.58 -7.17
CA LEU A 273 12.50 -5.57 -6.20
C LEU A 273 11.52 -4.40 -6.30
N THR A 274 11.03 -3.94 -5.15
CA THR A 274 10.22 -2.74 -5.04
C THR A 274 10.85 -1.84 -4.00
N VAL A 275 11.17 -0.60 -4.38
CA VAL A 275 11.61 0.46 -3.47
C VAL A 275 10.40 1.36 -3.20
N ASN A 276 10.02 1.56 -1.94
CA ASN A 276 8.87 2.37 -1.56
C ASN A 276 9.16 3.29 -0.35
N PRO A 277 8.99 4.61 -0.49
CA PRO A 277 8.77 5.32 -1.76
C PRO A 277 9.98 5.16 -2.71
N PRO A 278 9.83 5.36 -4.02
CA PRO A 278 10.97 5.45 -4.93
C PRO A 278 11.83 6.65 -4.56
N GLU A 279 13.09 6.40 -4.19
CA GLU A 279 13.97 7.42 -3.62
C GLU A 279 15.36 7.38 -4.28
N PRO A 280 15.86 8.52 -4.79
CA PRO A 280 17.14 8.56 -5.52
C PRO A 280 18.35 8.33 -4.61
N TRP A 281 18.20 8.51 -3.29
CA TRP A 281 19.27 8.32 -2.31
C TRP A 281 19.54 6.84 -1.96
N LEU A 282 18.73 5.90 -2.46
CA LEU A 282 18.97 4.46 -2.37
C LEU A 282 19.23 3.88 -3.76
N THR A 283 20.44 3.40 -4.00
CA THR A 283 20.79 2.61 -5.20
C THR A 283 20.93 1.14 -4.83
N VAL A 284 20.41 0.25 -5.68
CA VAL A 284 20.53 -1.21 -5.49
C VAL A 284 21.26 -1.80 -6.69
N GLU A 285 22.47 -2.29 -6.46
CA GLU A 285 23.31 -2.99 -7.45
C GLU A 285 23.19 -4.50 -7.26
N LYS A 286 23.19 -5.26 -8.35
CA LYS A 286 23.15 -6.73 -8.32
C LYS A 286 24.50 -7.30 -8.73
N SER A 287 24.88 -8.39 -8.08
CA SER A 287 26.05 -9.20 -8.46
C SER A 287 25.72 -10.69 -8.38
N GLY A 288 26.39 -11.49 -9.23
CA GLY A 288 26.11 -12.92 -9.36
C GLY A 288 24.84 -13.25 -10.15
N GLU A 289 24.43 -12.39 -11.09
CA GLU A 289 23.21 -12.58 -11.88
C GLU A 289 23.17 -13.95 -12.55
N ASN A 290 21.98 -14.57 -12.56
CA ASN A 290 21.74 -15.92 -13.12
C ASN A 290 22.50 -17.04 -12.40
N THR A 291 23.00 -16.83 -11.18
CA THR A 291 23.53 -17.89 -10.32
C THR A 291 22.59 -18.21 -9.17
N LYS A 292 22.75 -19.34 -8.45
CA LYS A 292 21.92 -19.66 -7.27
C LYS A 292 22.06 -18.63 -6.15
N LYS A 293 23.18 -17.90 -6.08
CA LYS A 293 23.45 -16.94 -5.01
C LYS A 293 23.72 -15.56 -5.62
N GLU A 294 22.74 -14.68 -5.51
CA GLU A 294 22.87 -13.28 -5.91
C GLU A 294 23.11 -12.40 -4.67
N THR A 295 23.89 -11.34 -4.83
CA THR A 295 24.08 -10.33 -3.78
C THR A 295 23.56 -8.99 -4.27
N LEU A 296 22.66 -8.40 -3.49
CA LEU A 296 22.19 -7.03 -3.64
C LEU A 296 23.08 -6.13 -2.78
N THR A 297 23.79 -5.20 -3.41
CA THR A 297 24.55 -4.16 -2.73
C THR A 297 23.72 -2.89 -2.72
N LEU A 298 23.30 -2.46 -1.53
CA LEU A 298 22.54 -1.25 -1.31
C LEU A 298 23.50 -0.12 -0.97
N ARG A 299 23.53 0.93 -1.80
CA ARG A 299 24.25 2.17 -1.50
C ARG A 299 23.26 3.21 -1.02
N ILE A 300 23.43 3.65 0.22
CA ILE A 300 22.57 4.65 0.87
C ILE A 300 23.38 5.93 1.00
N ALA A 301 22.92 7.01 0.36
CA ALA A 301 23.57 8.31 0.43
C ALA A 301 23.44 8.95 1.84
N GLU A 302 24.20 10.03 2.09
CA GLU A 302 24.06 10.83 3.31
C GLU A 302 22.70 11.53 3.35
N ASN A 303 22.07 11.60 4.53
CA ASN A 303 20.90 12.43 4.77
C ASN A 303 21.32 13.86 5.11
N LYS A 304 21.15 14.77 4.15
CA LYS A 304 21.52 16.18 4.29
C LYS A 304 20.40 17.05 4.85
N ALA A 305 19.17 16.54 4.84
CA ALA A 305 17.97 17.25 5.25
C ALA A 305 17.82 17.33 6.79
N PRO A 306 17.13 18.36 7.30
CA PRO A 306 16.85 18.52 8.73
C PRO A 306 15.74 17.58 9.23
N VAL A 307 15.26 16.66 8.39
CA VAL A 307 14.19 15.71 8.71
C VAL A 307 14.67 14.28 8.54
N PRO A 308 14.14 13.32 9.32
CA PRO A 308 14.40 11.91 9.07
C PRO A 308 13.83 11.52 7.69
N ARG A 309 14.48 10.54 7.05
CA ARG A 309 13.99 9.95 5.81
C ARG A 309 13.96 8.44 5.91
N MET A 310 13.01 7.84 5.21
CA MET A 310 12.70 6.41 5.31
C MET A 310 12.41 5.82 3.95
N VAL A 311 12.84 4.59 3.75
CA VAL A 311 12.53 3.80 2.55
C VAL A 311 12.44 2.33 2.92
N SER A 312 11.63 1.59 2.17
CA SER A 312 11.58 0.14 2.22
C SER A 312 12.06 -0.46 0.91
N LEU A 313 12.89 -1.49 0.98
CA LEU A 313 13.19 -2.38 -0.13
C LEU A 313 12.48 -3.71 0.11
N THR A 314 11.54 -4.06 -0.76
CA THR A 314 10.84 -5.35 -0.71
C THR A 314 11.32 -6.26 -1.84
N VAL A 315 11.74 -7.47 -1.48
CA VAL A 315 12.00 -8.59 -2.39
C VAL A 315 10.77 -9.48 -2.42
N SER A 316 10.15 -9.61 -3.58
CA SER A 316 8.90 -10.37 -3.77
C SER A 316 9.08 -11.51 -4.77
N LYS A 317 8.41 -12.63 -4.51
CA LYS A 317 8.23 -13.69 -5.51
C LYS A 317 7.09 -13.35 -6.47
N ILE A 318 7.20 -13.87 -7.69
CA ILE A 318 6.19 -13.72 -8.74
C ILE A 318 5.20 -14.88 -8.60
N GLU A 319 3.90 -14.61 -8.52
CA GLU A 319 2.87 -15.64 -8.56
C GLU A 319 2.12 -15.54 -9.90
N SER A 320 1.97 -16.67 -10.59
CA SER A 320 1.29 -16.73 -11.89
C SER A 320 -0.17 -16.29 -11.77
N ALA A 321 -0.58 -15.42 -12.68
CA ALA A 321 -1.95 -14.92 -12.77
C ALA A 321 -2.96 -16.05 -13.05
N ARG A 322 -4.10 -16.05 -12.35
CA ARG A 322 -5.31 -16.74 -12.83
C ARG A 322 -5.84 -15.98 -14.05
N ARG A 323 -6.41 -16.70 -15.05
CA ARG A 323 -6.95 -16.11 -16.31
C ARG A 323 -7.65 -14.77 -16.05
N GLY A 324 -7.12 -13.69 -16.62
CA GLY A 324 -7.70 -12.33 -16.58
C GLY A 324 -7.28 -11.41 -15.42
N LYS A 325 -6.32 -11.77 -14.56
CA LYS A 325 -5.83 -10.89 -13.47
C LYS A 325 -4.35 -10.51 -13.63
N GLN A 326 -3.96 -9.36 -13.08
CA GLN A 326 -2.56 -8.93 -13.01
C GLN A 326 -1.71 -9.94 -12.21
N GLN A 327 -0.42 -10.02 -12.54
CA GLN A 327 0.57 -10.88 -11.88
C GLN A 327 0.64 -10.51 -10.38
N GLN A 328 0.38 -11.47 -9.49
CA GLN A 328 0.43 -11.22 -8.05
C GLN A 328 1.89 -11.29 -7.57
N LYS A 329 2.27 -10.34 -6.71
CA LYS A 329 3.59 -10.31 -6.06
C LYS A 329 3.38 -10.62 -4.58
N LYS A 330 4.15 -11.54 -4.03
CA LYS A 330 4.14 -11.84 -2.59
C LYS A 330 5.48 -11.50 -1.99
N ALA A 331 5.49 -10.60 -1.01
CA ALA A 331 6.69 -10.21 -0.29
C ALA A 331 7.31 -11.43 0.40
N VAL A 332 8.61 -11.62 0.21
CA VAL A 332 9.43 -12.63 0.87
C VAL A 332 10.28 -11.97 1.95
N HIS A 333 10.84 -10.80 1.65
CA HIS A 333 11.64 -10.00 2.58
C HIS A 333 11.37 -8.52 2.37
N THR A 334 11.32 -7.76 3.46
CA THR A 334 11.27 -6.30 3.44
C THR A 334 12.36 -5.78 4.37
N LEU A 335 13.24 -4.94 3.84
CA LEU A 335 14.22 -4.17 4.59
C LEU A 335 13.71 -2.73 4.72
N ASN A 336 13.42 -2.30 5.95
CA ASN A 336 13.09 -0.91 6.26
C ASN A 336 14.35 -0.16 6.68
N ILE A 337 14.61 0.99 6.06
CA ILE A 337 15.79 1.83 6.33
C ILE A 337 15.30 3.18 6.84
N THR A 338 15.89 3.65 7.93
CA THR A 338 15.67 4.98 8.50
C THR A 338 17.01 5.66 8.76
N GLN A 339 17.18 6.87 8.25
CA GLN A 339 18.33 7.74 8.57
C GLN A 339 17.90 8.90 9.47
N THR A 340 18.73 9.22 10.45
CA THR A 340 18.53 10.39 11.33
C THR A 340 18.67 11.71 10.54
N PRO A 341 18.03 12.81 10.98
CA PRO A 341 18.18 14.13 10.37
C PRO A 341 19.59 14.71 10.50
N ASN A 342 19.97 15.62 9.59
CA ASN A 342 21.10 16.52 9.73
C ASN A 342 20.71 17.73 10.59
N LEU A 343 21.20 17.79 11.83
CA LEU A 343 20.93 18.88 12.77
C LEU A 343 22.10 19.87 12.93
N VAL A 344 23.21 19.67 12.22
CA VAL A 344 24.43 20.47 12.40
C VAL A 344 24.41 21.69 11.49
N ASP A 345 24.24 21.47 10.18
CA ASP A 345 24.23 22.54 9.17
C ASP A 345 23.51 22.06 7.89
N PRO A 346 22.17 21.99 7.89
CA PRO A 346 21.40 21.68 6.70
C PRO A 346 21.38 22.90 5.76
N LYS A 347 21.69 22.68 4.47
CA LYS A 347 21.54 23.70 3.44
C LYS A 347 20.07 23.81 3.05
N LEU A 348 19.48 24.97 3.33
CA LEU A 348 18.04 25.19 3.18
C LEU A 348 17.75 26.46 2.40
N ILE A 349 16.75 26.39 1.52
CA ILE A 349 16.25 27.53 0.76
C ILE A 349 14.79 27.73 1.13
N THR A 350 14.41 28.95 1.55
CA THR A 350 12.99 29.27 1.80
C THR A 350 12.42 30.05 0.62
N LYS A 351 11.31 29.56 0.05
CA LYS A 351 10.47 30.30 -0.88
C LYS A 351 9.22 30.79 -0.15
N TRP A 352 8.86 32.06 -0.36
CA TRP A 352 7.73 32.69 0.32
C TRP A 352 6.53 32.79 -0.61
N VAL A 353 5.33 32.69 -0.04
CA VAL A 353 4.07 32.95 -0.75
C VAL A 353 4.11 34.37 -1.35
N HIS A 354 3.48 34.55 -2.51
CA HIS A 354 3.48 35.83 -3.21
C HIS A 354 3.03 36.99 -2.30
N GLY A 355 3.79 38.09 -2.35
CA GLY A 355 3.55 39.28 -1.54
C GLY A 355 3.94 39.14 -0.06
N ILE A 356 4.54 38.02 0.36
CA ILE A 356 5.16 37.90 1.68
C ILE A 356 6.62 38.34 1.58
N THR A 357 6.97 39.41 2.29
CA THR A 357 8.34 39.88 2.48
C THR A 357 9.06 38.92 3.42
N PRO A 358 10.24 38.38 3.07
CA PRO A 358 11.04 37.55 3.97
C PRO A 358 11.43 38.28 5.27
N PRO A 359 11.69 37.55 6.38
CA PRO A 359 12.12 38.15 7.63
C PRO A 359 13.45 38.89 7.47
N ALA A 360 13.57 40.03 8.14
CA ALA A 360 14.84 40.73 8.25
C ALA A 360 15.82 39.98 9.17
N GLU A 361 17.09 40.36 9.12
CA GLU A 361 18.13 39.77 9.97
C GLU A 361 17.73 39.88 11.46
N GLY A 362 17.79 38.75 12.15
CA GLY A 362 17.48 38.68 13.57
C GLY A 362 15.99 38.64 13.93
N GLU A 363 15.04 38.69 12.99
CA GLU A 363 13.61 38.58 13.31
C GLU A 363 13.20 37.15 13.68
N ILE A 364 13.85 36.14 13.08
CA ILE A 364 13.65 34.74 13.45
C ILE A 364 14.35 34.46 14.78
N LYS A 365 13.59 33.93 15.75
CA LYS A 365 14.08 33.59 17.09
C LYS A 365 14.12 32.08 17.30
N THR A 366 15.07 31.65 18.12
CA THR A 366 15.15 30.31 18.70
C THR A 366 14.44 30.29 20.06
N GLU A 367 14.09 29.10 20.54
CA GLU A 367 13.55 28.92 21.89
C GLU A 367 14.37 27.89 22.65
N THR A 368 14.71 28.20 23.90
CA THR A 368 15.48 27.29 24.76
C THR A 368 14.62 26.15 25.25
N GLY A 369 15.14 24.92 25.26
CA GLY A 369 14.41 23.75 25.74
C GLY A 369 13.47 23.12 24.71
N THR A 370 13.44 23.62 23.47
CA THR A 370 12.74 23.02 22.33
C THR A 370 13.71 22.31 21.39
N ASP A 371 13.19 21.64 20.36
CA ASP A 371 14.00 21.11 19.26
C ASP A 371 14.86 22.22 18.63
N VAL A 372 16.11 21.90 18.26
CA VAL A 372 17.04 22.86 17.64
C VAL A 372 16.57 23.38 16.28
N ARG A 373 15.56 22.76 15.66
CA ARG A 373 14.90 23.22 14.42
C ARG A 373 13.71 24.13 14.68
N TYR A 374 13.20 24.18 15.91
CA TYR A 374 12.10 25.07 16.27
C TYR A 374 12.55 26.53 16.12
N ARG A 375 11.81 27.26 15.29
CA ARG A 375 12.04 28.67 14.98
C ARG A 375 10.69 29.36 14.96
N LYS A 376 10.67 30.58 15.50
CA LYS A 376 9.48 31.44 15.51
C LYS A 376 9.80 32.79 14.89
N TRP A 377 8.81 33.37 14.23
CA TRP A 377 8.87 34.72 13.71
C TRP A 377 7.64 35.49 14.19
N GLU A 378 7.88 36.44 15.10
CA GLU A 378 6.82 37.20 15.77
C GLU A 378 6.14 38.17 14.80
N GLU A 379 4.83 38.36 14.98
CA GLU A 379 4.05 39.31 14.20
C GLU A 379 4.40 40.74 14.61
N THR A 380 4.50 41.63 13.63
CA THR A 380 4.65 43.07 13.87
C THR A 380 3.65 43.85 13.04
N ALA A 381 3.58 45.17 13.23
CA ALA A 381 2.78 46.03 12.34
C ALA A 381 3.32 46.05 10.89
N HIS A 382 4.52 45.53 10.63
CA HIS A 382 5.19 45.55 9.34
C HIS A 382 5.31 44.17 8.68
N THR A 383 4.99 43.08 9.39
CA THR A 383 4.94 41.75 8.79
C THR A 383 3.84 41.71 7.73
N THR A 384 4.13 41.07 6.60
CA THR A 384 3.22 41.01 5.46
C THR A 384 2.43 39.70 5.37
N TRP A 385 2.68 38.76 6.28
CA TRP A 385 1.86 37.55 6.46
C TRP A 385 0.71 37.83 7.43
N PHE A 386 -0.30 36.96 7.40
CA PHE A 386 -1.50 37.08 8.24
C PHE A 386 -1.57 35.92 9.22
N ASN A 387 -2.11 36.20 10.40
CA ASN A 387 -2.30 35.25 11.49
C ASN A 387 -3.54 35.62 12.31
N ALA A 388 -4.71 35.25 11.83
CA ALA A 388 -5.94 35.30 12.60
C ALA A 388 -5.95 34.14 13.60
N ARG A 389 -5.96 34.45 14.90
CA ARG A 389 -5.98 33.44 15.95
C ARG A 389 -7.38 33.29 16.53
N LYS A 390 -7.69 32.10 17.02
CA LYS A 390 -8.93 31.85 17.77
C LYS A 390 -8.84 32.58 19.09
N LEU A 391 -9.87 33.38 19.40
CA LEU A 391 -9.92 34.15 20.62
C LEU A 391 -9.91 33.24 21.85
N ARG A 392 -10.56 32.08 21.77
CA ARG A 392 -10.60 31.10 22.87
C ARG A 392 -9.22 30.73 23.44
N TYR A 393 -8.19 30.69 22.60
CA TYR A 393 -6.84 30.28 23.01
C TYR A 393 -5.96 31.45 23.47
N THR A 394 -6.40 32.69 23.26
CA THR A 394 -5.75 33.87 23.83
C THR A 394 -6.09 34.04 25.31
N GLN A 395 -5.23 34.74 26.05
CA GLN A 395 -5.38 34.85 27.51
C GLN A 395 -6.70 35.51 27.96
N ASN A 396 -7.20 36.48 27.19
CA ASN A 396 -8.28 37.37 27.63
C ASN A 396 -9.69 36.97 27.16
N TYR A 397 -9.79 36.00 26.25
CA TYR A 397 -11.04 35.70 25.55
C TYR A 397 -11.45 34.22 25.63
N ARG A 398 -11.09 33.54 26.72
CA ARG A 398 -11.37 32.10 26.93
C ARG A 398 -12.85 31.72 26.88
N SER A 399 -13.77 32.66 27.10
CA SER A 399 -15.21 32.46 27.01
C SER A 399 -15.76 32.53 25.58
N VAL A 400 -14.97 33.02 24.61
CA VAL A 400 -15.37 33.07 23.21
C VAL A 400 -15.47 31.64 22.65
N THR A 401 -16.49 31.42 21.84
CA THR A 401 -16.81 30.15 21.20
C THR A 401 -16.34 30.16 19.74
N ASP A 402 -15.04 29.91 19.56
CA ASP A 402 -14.42 29.70 18.24
C ASP A 402 -13.39 28.54 18.25
N ALA A 403 -13.53 27.60 19.19
CA ALA A 403 -12.61 26.48 19.40
C ALA A 403 -12.40 25.61 18.16
N ASN A 404 -13.48 25.39 17.40
CA ASN A 404 -13.55 24.48 16.26
C ASN A 404 -13.42 25.21 14.92
N MET A 405 -13.13 26.51 14.94
CA MET A 405 -13.16 27.37 13.74
C MET A 405 -11.80 27.56 13.06
N CYS A 406 -10.90 26.57 13.09
CA CYS A 406 -9.58 26.67 12.44
C CYS A 406 -9.70 26.91 10.93
N TRP A 407 -10.71 26.30 10.31
CA TRP A 407 -11.07 26.52 8.92
C TRP A 407 -11.38 28.00 8.63
N ALA A 408 -12.15 28.67 9.50
CA ALA A 408 -12.54 30.06 9.31
C ALA A 408 -11.37 31.01 9.57
N MET A 409 -10.53 30.73 10.57
CA MET A 409 -9.36 31.56 10.87
C MET A 409 -8.32 31.46 9.75
N SER A 410 -7.97 30.24 9.33
CA SER A 410 -7.04 30.04 8.20
C SER A 410 -7.62 30.58 6.90
N THR A 411 -8.93 30.47 6.66
CA THR A 411 -9.53 31.11 5.48
C THR A 411 -9.55 32.64 5.60
N SER A 412 -9.65 33.20 6.81
CA SER A 412 -9.53 34.65 7.01
C SER A 412 -8.15 35.14 6.59
N ASP A 413 -7.09 34.42 6.95
CA ASP A 413 -5.72 34.67 6.50
C ASP A 413 -5.61 34.66 4.96
N LEU A 414 -6.16 33.63 4.31
CA LEU A 414 -6.17 33.51 2.85
C LEU A 414 -7.00 34.63 2.18
N LEU A 415 -8.12 35.05 2.78
CA LEU A 415 -8.96 36.14 2.28
C LEU A 415 -8.28 37.50 2.46
N HIS A 416 -7.57 37.74 3.56
CA HIS A 416 -6.76 38.95 3.73
C HIS A 416 -5.69 39.05 2.64
N TRP A 417 -5.00 37.94 2.35
CA TRP A 417 -4.09 37.85 1.22
C TRP A 417 -4.80 38.15 -0.10
N TRP A 418 -5.93 37.50 -0.38
CA TRP A 418 -6.67 37.67 -1.62
C TRP A 418 -7.16 39.11 -1.83
N MET A 419 -7.63 39.76 -0.76
CA MET A 419 -8.07 41.15 -0.79
C MET A 419 -6.91 42.10 -1.04
N ARG A 420 -5.73 41.84 -0.46
CA ARG A 420 -4.52 42.60 -0.77
C ARG A 420 -4.15 42.49 -2.25
N GLU A 421 -4.15 41.27 -2.80
CA GLU A 421 -3.83 41.05 -4.21
C GLU A 421 -4.86 41.72 -5.16
N ASN A 422 -6.11 41.85 -4.71
CA ASN A 422 -7.23 42.43 -5.45
C ASN A 422 -7.61 43.84 -5.03
N LYS A 423 -6.78 44.55 -4.27
CA LYS A 423 -7.13 45.86 -3.67
C LYS A 423 -7.72 46.83 -4.71
N ASP A 424 -7.01 47.04 -5.82
CA ASP A 424 -7.46 47.98 -6.86
C ASP A 424 -8.77 47.53 -7.54
N ASN A 425 -8.94 46.21 -7.74
CA ASN A 425 -10.18 45.67 -8.31
C ASN A 425 -11.35 45.83 -7.34
N LEU A 426 -11.14 45.58 -6.04
CA LEU A 426 -12.16 45.79 -5.01
C LEU A 426 -12.55 47.26 -4.92
N GLU A 427 -11.60 48.19 -4.94
CA GLU A 427 -11.90 49.62 -4.94
C GLU A 427 -12.72 50.05 -6.18
N ARG A 428 -12.37 49.52 -7.36
CA ARG A 428 -13.15 49.76 -8.59
C ARG A 428 -14.55 49.17 -8.50
N TYR A 429 -14.66 47.94 -7.99
CA TYR A 429 -15.93 47.26 -7.78
C TYR A 429 -16.84 48.03 -6.82
N MET A 430 -16.30 48.46 -5.68
CA MET A 430 -17.02 49.27 -4.70
C MET A 430 -17.53 50.59 -5.29
N ARG A 431 -16.70 51.30 -6.08
CA ARG A 431 -17.15 52.50 -6.81
C ARG A 431 -18.27 52.19 -7.78
N LYS A 432 -18.14 51.11 -8.56
CA LYS A 432 -19.15 50.65 -9.53
C LYS A 432 -20.48 50.28 -8.86
N LYS A 433 -20.44 49.69 -7.67
CA LYS A 433 -21.63 49.28 -6.89
C LYS A 433 -22.14 50.33 -5.92
N GLY A 434 -21.49 51.50 -5.83
CA GLY A 434 -21.87 52.54 -4.87
C GLY A 434 -21.74 52.09 -3.42
N ILE A 435 -20.72 51.28 -3.10
CA ILE A 435 -20.38 50.85 -1.74
C ILE A 435 -19.50 51.93 -1.11
N THR A 436 -19.98 52.55 -0.04
CA THR A 436 -19.33 53.72 0.61
C THR A 436 -19.22 53.49 2.12
N SER A 437 -18.27 54.15 2.78
CA SER A 437 -17.99 53.99 4.22
C SER A 437 -19.17 54.24 5.16
N GLY A 438 -20.22 54.95 4.71
CA GLY A 438 -21.46 55.13 5.47
C GLY A 438 -22.40 53.92 5.48
N LYS A 439 -22.12 52.85 4.72
CA LYS A 439 -22.95 51.63 4.67
C LYS A 439 -22.33 50.52 5.53
N ALA A 440 -23.18 49.77 6.24
CA ALA A 440 -22.74 48.66 7.09
C ALA A 440 -21.94 47.60 6.31
N GLU A 441 -22.30 47.34 5.06
CA GLU A 441 -21.64 46.37 4.19
C GLU A 441 -20.20 46.75 3.81
N TYR A 442 -19.82 48.03 3.91
CA TYR A 442 -18.48 48.52 3.54
C TYR A 442 -17.35 47.78 4.24
N LEU A 443 -17.54 47.41 5.51
CA LEU A 443 -16.54 46.71 6.31
C LEU A 443 -16.22 45.30 5.78
N TYR A 444 -17.14 44.68 5.03
CA TYR A 444 -16.88 43.39 4.39
C TYR A 444 -15.93 43.51 3.19
N TYR A 445 -15.84 44.69 2.58
CA TYR A 445 -15.00 44.94 1.42
C TYR A 445 -13.59 45.41 1.79
N THR A 446 -13.43 46.10 2.92
CA THR A 446 -12.13 46.63 3.33
C THR A 446 -11.20 45.58 3.88
N GLY A 447 -11.74 44.51 4.48
CA GLY A 447 -10.93 43.41 5.02
C GLY A 447 -9.86 43.89 5.99
N GLU A 448 -10.16 44.86 6.86
CA GLU A 448 -9.12 45.45 7.72
C GLU A 448 -8.35 44.41 8.52
N TYR A 449 -7.02 44.49 8.45
CA TYR A 449 -6.07 43.70 9.23
C TYR A 449 -5.11 44.60 9.99
N LYS A 450 -4.93 44.37 11.29
CA LYS A 450 -4.06 45.16 12.17
C LYS A 450 -2.96 44.28 12.76
N GLY A 451 -1.83 44.19 12.08
CA GLY A 451 -0.69 43.38 12.49
C GLY A 451 -0.03 43.87 13.78
N GLY A 452 0.63 42.95 14.50
CA GLY A 452 1.40 43.25 15.70
C GLY A 452 0.57 43.45 16.98
N LEU A 453 -0.74 43.18 16.94
CA LEU A 453 -1.57 43.20 18.14
C LEU A 453 -1.33 41.95 18.99
N GLY A 454 -1.04 42.17 20.28
CA GLY A 454 -0.97 41.11 21.29
C GLY A 454 -2.36 40.59 21.72
N ASP A 455 -2.39 39.70 22.71
CA ASP A 455 -3.60 38.98 23.12
C ASP A 455 -4.83 39.84 23.42
N ILE A 456 -4.65 41.03 24.00
CA ILE A 456 -5.77 41.95 24.28
C ILE A 456 -6.38 42.47 22.96
N GLY A 457 -5.54 42.79 21.98
CA GLY A 457 -5.95 43.35 20.70
C GLY A 457 -6.39 42.32 19.65
N GLU A 458 -6.27 41.01 19.91
CA GLU A 458 -6.58 39.97 18.92
C GLU A 458 -8.00 40.09 18.35
N LYS A 459 -8.98 40.48 19.18
CA LYS A 459 -10.37 40.68 18.73
C LYS A 459 -10.51 41.79 17.68
N ASP A 460 -9.58 42.72 17.61
CA ASP A 460 -9.60 43.87 16.70
C ASP A 460 -8.63 43.67 15.51
N LYS A 461 -7.92 42.53 15.47
CA LYS A 461 -6.88 42.24 14.48
C LYS A 461 -7.43 41.95 13.10
N SER A 462 -8.43 41.08 13.00
CA SER A 462 -8.95 40.58 11.73
C SER A 462 -10.45 40.83 11.64
N SER A 463 -10.83 41.79 10.81
CA SER A 463 -12.25 42.07 10.54
C SER A 463 -12.95 40.86 9.93
N ILE A 464 -12.30 40.16 9.00
CA ILE A 464 -12.81 38.95 8.34
C ILE A 464 -13.06 37.82 9.36
N ALA A 465 -12.13 37.58 10.28
CA ALA A 465 -12.31 36.56 11.33
C ALA A 465 -13.52 36.88 12.22
N ASN A 466 -13.75 38.16 12.51
CA ASN A 466 -14.92 38.60 13.26
C ASN A 466 -16.22 38.38 12.50
N VAL A 467 -16.24 38.57 11.18
CA VAL A 467 -17.40 38.23 10.34
C VAL A 467 -17.72 36.74 10.46
N PHE A 468 -16.72 35.85 10.41
CA PHE A 468 -16.96 34.42 10.59
C PHE A 468 -17.46 34.07 12.00
N ARG A 469 -16.89 34.65 13.07
CA ARG A 469 -17.36 34.43 14.45
C ARG A 469 -18.82 34.85 14.64
N GLN A 470 -19.23 35.95 14.01
CA GLN A 470 -20.62 36.40 14.03
C GLN A 470 -21.51 35.51 13.16
N GLY A 471 -20.98 35.09 12.00
CA GLY A 471 -21.73 34.36 10.99
C GLY A 471 -21.87 32.87 11.24
N TYR A 472 -21.08 32.23 12.10
CA TYR A 472 -21.14 30.78 12.32
C TYR A 472 -21.19 30.42 13.81
N ALA A 473 -21.74 29.23 14.09
CA ALA A 473 -21.55 28.58 15.38
C ALA A 473 -20.12 28.05 15.52
N ASP A 474 -19.75 27.64 16.74
CA ASP A 474 -18.45 27.02 17.03
C ASP A 474 -18.39 25.58 16.50
N ILE A 475 -18.29 25.45 15.17
CA ILE A 475 -18.33 24.18 14.44
C ILE A 475 -17.16 24.09 13.45
N GLY A 476 -16.73 22.87 13.17
CA GLY A 476 -15.74 22.59 12.12
C GLY A 476 -16.40 22.49 10.75
N LEU A 477 -15.84 23.17 9.74
CA LEU A 477 -16.26 23.13 8.35
C LEU A 477 -15.03 23.12 7.42
N GLN A 478 -15.24 23.04 6.11
CA GLN A 478 -14.19 23.06 5.09
C GLN A 478 -13.84 24.48 4.64
N LEU A 479 -12.63 24.70 4.11
CA LEU A 479 -12.19 26.02 3.63
C LEU A 479 -13.07 26.56 2.49
N HIS A 480 -13.50 25.69 1.57
CA HIS A 480 -14.39 26.07 0.46
C HIS A 480 -15.67 26.73 0.96
N THR A 481 -16.21 26.27 2.09
CA THR A 481 -17.40 26.85 2.72
C THR A 481 -17.20 28.33 3.06
N ALA A 482 -16.05 28.68 3.63
CA ALA A 482 -15.74 30.07 4.00
C ALA A 482 -15.59 30.95 2.76
N VAL A 483 -14.83 30.51 1.75
CA VAL A 483 -14.61 31.27 0.52
C VAL A 483 -15.93 31.46 -0.24
N ASN A 484 -16.72 30.40 -0.37
CA ASN A 484 -18.00 30.42 -1.06
C ASN A 484 -19.01 31.34 -0.38
N TRP A 485 -19.04 31.35 0.95
CA TRP A 485 -19.91 32.25 1.70
C TRP A 485 -19.44 33.71 1.62
N TYR A 486 -18.15 33.95 1.84
CA TYR A 486 -17.62 35.31 1.97
C TYR A 486 -17.58 36.05 0.63
N LEU A 487 -16.99 35.43 -0.40
CA LEU A 487 -16.84 36.06 -1.72
C LEU A 487 -18.09 35.93 -2.58
N ARG A 488 -18.73 34.74 -2.59
CA ARG A 488 -19.84 34.45 -3.51
C ARG A 488 -21.23 34.58 -2.92
N GLY A 489 -21.35 34.76 -1.60
CA GLY A 489 -22.65 34.94 -0.95
C GLY A 489 -23.48 33.65 -0.90
N ALA A 490 -22.86 32.49 -1.13
CA ALA A 490 -23.57 31.23 -1.12
C ALA A 490 -23.84 30.76 0.33
N SER A 491 -25.12 30.58 0.67
CA SER A 491 -25.55 30.00 1.95
C SER A 491 -25.36 28.49 1.97
N ASN A 492 -25.06 27.95 3.15
CA ASN A 492 -25.06 26.52 3.43
C ASN A 492 -26.09 26.13 4.51
N GLY A 493 -26.93 27.08 4.95
CA GLY A 493 -27.94 26.89 5.98
C GLY A 493 -27.41 26.87 7.42
N LEU A 494 -26.09 26.98 7.63
CA LEU A 494 -25.48 26.98 8.96
C LEU A 494 -25.12 28.39 9.46
N GLN A 495 -25.32 29.40 8.61
CA GLN A 495 -24.95 30.77 8.93
C GLN A 495 -26.00 31.47 9.79
N LYS A 496 -25.54 32.23 10.78
CA LYS A 496 -26.35 33.05 11.70
C LYS A 496 -26.72 34.41 11.12
N ILE A 497 -25.96 34.87 10.12
CA ILE A 497 -26.17 36.15 9.43
C ILE A 497 -26.25 35.91 7.92
N PRO A 498 -26.89 36.80 7.16
CA PRO A 498 -26.92 36.72 5.69
C PRO A 498 -25.50 36.67 5.10
N PRO A 499 -25.28 35.95 3.99
CA PRO A 499 -23.99 35.91 3.32
C PRO A 499 -23.52 37.30 2.86
N PRO A 500 -22.24 37.67 3.12
CA PRO A 500 -21.74 38.98 2.74
C PRO A 500 -21.54 39.12 1.23
N GLY A 501 -21.21 38.02 0.53
CA GLY A 501 -21.22 37.92 -0.94
C GLY A 501 -20.56 39.09 -1.66
N ILE A 502 -19.34 39.44 -1.27
CA ILE A 502 -18.75 40.73 -1.64
C ILE A 502 -18.47 40.86 -3.15
N VAL A 503 -18.38 39.76 -3.88
CA VAL A 503 -18.14 39.73 -5.34
C VAL A 503 -18.98 38.64 -6.03
N GLN A 504 -20.21 38.44 -5.53
CA GLN A 504 -21.10 37.35 -5.95
C GLN A 504 -21.54 37.38 -7.42
N ASP A 505 -21.52 38.55 -8.05
CA ASP A 505 -21.81 38.78 -9.46
C ASP A 505 -20.58 38.62 -10.38
N VAL A 506 -19.38 38.63 -9.78
CA VAL A 506 -18.12 38.34 -10.47
C VAL A 506 -17.92 36.82 -10.54
N PHE A 507 -18.19 36.12 -9.45
CA PHE A 507 -17.97 34.68 -9.29
C PHE A 507 -19.28 33.97 -8.98
N THR A 508 -20.05 33.66 -10.01
CA THR A 508 -21.47 33.29 -9.89
C THR A 508 -21.68 31.77 -9.78
N GLY A 509 -20.77 30.95 -10.34
CA GLY A 509 -20.94 29.50 -10.46
C GLY A 509 -19.99 28.63 -9.62
N GLN A 510 -20.27 27.32 -9.55
CA GLN A 510 -19.38 26.36 -8.88
C GLN A 510 -18.00 26.26 -9.55
N GLU A 511 -17.95 26.41 -10.87
CA GLU A 511 -16.67 26.49 -11.61
C GLU A 511 -15.84 27.69 -11.16
N ASP A 512 -16.47 28.80 -10.80
CA ASP A 512 -15.78 29.98 -10.28
C ASP A 512 -15.26 29.76 -8.86
N LEU A 513 -15.88 28.89 -8.05
CA LEU A 513 -15.31 28.52 -6.75
C LEU A 513 -13.94 27.86 -6.93
N ASN A 514 -13.79 26.98 -7.93
CA ASN A 514 -12.50 26.33 -8.23
C ASN A 514 -11.45 27.31 -8.80
N LYS A 515 -11.89 28.46 -9.33
CA LYS A 515 -11.01 29.57 -9.71
C LYS A 515 -10.55 30.41 -8.51
N LEU A 516 -11.26 30.33 -7.38
CA LEU A 516 -10.92 31.06 -6.15
C LEU A 516 -10.11 30.19 -5.18
N ILE A 517 -10.52 28.94 -4.97
CA ILE A 517 -9.86 28.02 -4.07
C ILE A 517 -9.93 26.58 -4.58
N GLU A 518 -8.80 25.90 -4.56
CA GLU A 518 -8.67 24.48 -4.85
C GLU A 518 -8.25 23.75 -3.58
N VAL A 519 -8.95 22.68 -3.20
CA VAL A 519 -8.58 21.83 -2.05
C VAL A 519 -8.49 20.40 -2.55
N ARG A 520 -7.33 19.77 -2.35
CA ARG A 520 -7.04 18.45 -2.88
C ARG A 520 -6.28 17.60 -1.87
N TYR A 521 -6.59 16.31 -1.88
CA TYR A 521 -5.85 15.32 -1.10
C TYR A 521 -4.40 15.23 -1.57
N ALA A 522 -3.49 15.12 -0.60
CA ALA A 522 -2.09 14.76 -0.82
C ALA A 522 -1.93 13.25 -0.55
N HIS A 523 -2.09 12.43 -1.59
CA HIS A 523 -1.99 10.97 -1.42
C HIS A 523 -0.55 10.47 -1.34
N ASN A 524 0.39 11.22 -1.89
CA ASN A 524 1.81 10.89 -1.94
C ASN A 524 2.67 12.15 -2.00
N LYS A 525 3.99 11.98 -1.81
CA LYS A 525 5.02 13.02 -1.87
C LYS A 525 4.91 13.86 -3.14
N LYS A 526 4.81 13.21 -4.31
CA LYS A 526 4.79 13.91 -5.60
C LYS A 526 3.58 14.84 -5.70
N GLU A 527 2.39 14.36 -5.40
CA GLU A 527 1.18 15.18 -5.44
C GLU A 527 1.25 16.36 -4.47
N PHE A 528 1.77 16.14 -3.26
CA PHE A 528 1.98 17.19 -2.28
C PHE A 528 2.93 18.27 -2.79
N GLU A 529 4.12 17.86 -3.26
CA GLU A 529 5.14 18.78 -3.76
C GLU A 529 4.68 19.48 -5.04
N ASP A 530 4.00 18.80 -5.96
CA ASP A 530 3.44 19.41 -7.18
C ASP A 530 2.44 20.53 -6.83
N MET A 531 1.54 20.31 -5.87
CA MET A 531 0.54 21.31 -5.46
C MET A 531 1.19 22.52 -4.80
N ILE A 532 2.13 22.32 -3.88
CA ILE A 532 2.83 23.40 -3.19
C ILE A 532 3.71 24.19 -4.16
N ASN A 533 4.49 23.49 -5.01
CA ASN A 533 5.34 24.12 -6.01
C ASN A 533 4.52 24.89 -7.05
N GLY A 534 3.40 24.32 -7.52
CA GLY A 534 2.47 25.01 -8.41
C GLY A 534 1.94 26.30 -7.79
N ALA A 535 1.49 26.24 -6.53
CA ALA A 535 1.02 27.42 -5.81
C ALA A 535 2.09 28.51 -5.65
N LEU A 536 3.34 28.13 -5.34
CA LEU A 536 4.45 29.09 -5.25
C LEU A 536 4.76 29.73 -6.61
N ASN A 537 4.84 28.93 -7.67
CA ASN A 537 5.18 29.38 -9.02
C ASN A 537 4.10 30.30 -9.60
N ASP A 538 2.83 29.98 -9.36
CA ASP A 538 1.70 30.75 -9.86
C ASP A 538 1.32 31.93 -8.95
N GLY A 539 2.04 32.10 -7.83
CA GLY A 539 1.87 33.19 -6.89
C GLY A 539 0.54 33.12 -6.14
N HIS A 540 0.22 31.97 -5.57
CA HIS A 540 -1.01 31.68 -4.84
C HIS A 540 -0.74 31.50 -3.34
N ALA A 541 -1.76 31.74 -2.51
CA ALA A 541 -1.67 31.48 -1.08
C ALA A 541 -2.02 30.03 -0.75
N ILE A 542 -1.45 29.52 0.35
CA ILE A 542 -1.41 28.09 0.66
C ILE A 542 -1.94 27.88 2.07
N ALA A 543 -2.73 26.84 2.26
CA ALA A 543 -3.02 26.26 3.56
C ALA A 543 -2.93 24.73 3.48
N VAL A 544 -2.75 24.07 4.61
CA VAL A 544 -2.75 22.60 4.67
C VAL A 544 -3.70 22.10 5.74
N VAL A 545 -4.36 20.97 5.44
CA VAL A 545 -5.23 20.27 6.38
C VAL A 545 -4.46 19.10 6.98
N ILE A 546 -4.42 19.10 8.29
CA ILE A 546 -3.61 18.23 9.13
C ILE A 546 -4.54 17.28 9.87
N LYS A 547 -4.21 15.99 9.82
CA LYS A 547 -4.96 14.91 10.46
C LYS A 547 -4.10 14.15 11.47
N PRO A 548 -4.44 14.22 12.77
CA PRO A 548 -3.78 13.43 13.81
C PRO A 548 -3.91 11.92 13.59
N LYS A 549 -2.90 11.14 14.04
CA LYS A 549 -2.84 9.66 13.91
C LYS A 549 -3.78 8.90 14.87
N THR A 550 -4.45 9.57 15.78
CA THR A 550 -5.14 8.97 16.94
C THR A 550 -6.44 8.29 16.54
N ASN A 551 -6.69 7.11 17.12
CA ASN A 551 -7.90 6.33 16.88
C ASN A 551 -9.13 7.05 17.46
N ILE A 552 -10.06 7.40 16.56
CA ILE A 552 -11.49 7.66 16.82
C ILE A 552 -11.76 9.06 17.42
N ILE A 553 -12.10 10.02 16.54
CA ILE A 553 -12.71 11.35 16.79
C ILE A 553 -11.73 12.50 17.16
N ASP A 554 -10.63 12.68 16.41
CA ASP A 554 -9.95 14.00 16.40
C ASP A 554 -10.34 14.78 15.13
N PRO A 555 -10.81 16.04 15.26
CA PRO A 555 -11.20 16.85 14.11
C PRO A 555 -9.98 17.23 13.27
N LEU A 556 -10.19 17.35 11.97
CA LEU A 556 -9.20 17.93 11.05
C LEU A 556 -8.79 19.32 11.55
N HIS A 557 -7.52 19.66 11.40
CA HIS A 557 -6.98 20.97 11.74
C HIS A 557 -6.45 21.66 10.50
N VAL A 558 -6.64 22.97 10.40
CA VAL A 558 -6.20 23.76 9.25
C VAL A 558 -5.19 24.79 9.74
N VAL A 559 -4.09 24.93 9.01
CA VAL A 559 -3.06 25.96 9.22
C VAL A 559 -2.73 26.63 7.89
N THR A 560 -2.43 27.93 7.93
CA THR A 560 -2.00 28.67 6.75
C THR A 560 -0.49 28.53 6.57
N VAL A 561 -0.01 28.42 5.34
CA VAL A 561 1.41 28.29 5.00
C VAL A 561 1.87 29.57 4.30
N TRP A 562 2.92 30.20 4.81
CA TRP A 562 3.47 31.44 4.27
C TRP A 562 4.86 31.30 3.66
N GLY A 563 5.60 30.28 4.08
CA GLY A 563 6.93 29.97 3.56
C GLY A 563 7.14 28.46 3.48
N VAL A 564 7.85 28.03 2.45
CA VAL A 564 8.15 26.62 2.15
C VAL A 564 9.66 26.48 2.09
N VAL A 565 10.19 25.54 2.86
CA VAL A 565 11.63 25.32 2.99
C VAL A 565 12.01 24.05 2.24
N PHE A 566 13.02 24.21 1.37
CA PHE A 566 13.58 23.18 0.51
C PHE A 566 14.97 22.79 1.00
N ASP A 567 15.31 21.51 0.89
CA ASP A 567 16.70 21.05 0.98
C ASP A 567 17.44 21.22 -0.35
N GLU A 568 18.73 20.84 -0.40
CA GLU A 568 19.56 20.98 -1.60
C GLU A 568 19.16 20.06 -2.76
N ASP A 569 18.31 19.07 -2.50
CA ASP A 569 17.77 18.14 -3.49
C ASP A 569 16.34 18.54 -3.91
N ASP A 570 15.94 19.78 -3.63
CA ASP A 570 14.63 20.39 -3.92
C ASP A 570 13.42 19.69 -3.25
N ASN A 571 13.63 18.92 -2.17
CA ASN A 571 12.51 18.33 -1.41
C ASN A 571 11.92 19.35 -0.44
N ILE A 572 10.60 19.32 -0.25
CA ILE A 572 9.95 20.13 0.80
C ILE A 572 10.21 19.46 2.15
N VAL A 573 10.90 20.17 3.06
CA VAL A 573 11.36 19.64 4.35
C VAL A 573 10.82 20.40 5.55
N GLU A 574 10.38 21.65 5.40
CA GLU A 574 9.71 22.41 6.47
C GLU A 574 8.69 23.40 5.88
N LEU A 575 7.68 23.76 6.68
CA LEU A 575 6.69 24.80 6.34
C LEU A 575 6.64 25.85 7.46
N TRP A 576 6.65 27.13 7.08
CA TRP A 576 6.34 28.26 7.95
C TRP A 576 4.84 28.48 7.98
N THR A 577 4.22 28.32 9.15
CA THR A 577 2.77 28.32 9.29
C THR A 577 2.24 29.23 10.37
N SER A 578 1.10 29.88 10.11
CA SER A 578 0.24 30.41 11.17
C SER A 578 -0.74 29.33 11.62
N ASP A 579 -0.74 29.03 12.91
CA ASP A 579 -1.71 28.14 13.54
C ASP A 579 -2.65 28.95 14.41
N SER A 580 -3.94 28.95 14.06
CA SER A 580 -4.97 29.67 14.81
C SER A 580 -5.14 29.21 16.27
N ASN A 581 -4.58 28.05 16.64
CA ASN A 581 -4.55 27.55 18.02
C ASN A 581 -3.39 28.12 18.85
N ASP A 582 -2.40 28.76 18.21
CA ASP A 582 -1.23 29.27 18.91
C ASP A 582 -1.59 30.44 19.84
N ARG A 583 -1.06 30.38 21.07
CA ARG A 583 -1.31 31.40 22.09
C ARG A 583 -0.58 32.71 21.85
N ASN A 584 0.48 32.67 21.06
CA ASN A 584 1.31 33.82 20.74
C ASN A 584 1.10 34.20 19.28
N SER A 585 1.32 35.46 18.93
CA SER A 585 1.15 35.92 17.55
C SER A 585 2.45 35.81 16.79
N HIS A 586 2.67 34.63 16.20
CA HIS A 586 3.84 34.34 15.39
C HIS A 586 3.49 33.32 14.30
N ILE A 587 4.43 33.12 13.38
CA ILE A 587 4.50 31.90 12.60
C ILE A 587 5.64 31.02 13.10
N VAL A 588 5.45 29.70 13.00
CA VAL A 588 6.43 28.69 13.39
C VAL A 588 6.72 27.73 12.25
N LYS A 589 7.88 27.09 12.31
CA LYS A 589 8.18 25.96 11.43
C LYS A 589 7.72 24.63 12.03
N PHE A 590 7.17 23.78 11.17
CA PHE A 590 7.17 22.34 11.42
C PHE A 590 7.83 21.60 10.26
N GLY A 591 8.42 20.45 10.57
CA GLY A 591 9.09 19.60 9.57
C GLY A 591 8.10 18.83 8.72
N VAL A 592 8.44 18.57 7.46
CA VAL A 592 7.71 17.69 6.56
C VAL A 592 8.60 16.49 6.24
N TYR A 593 8.07 15.30 6.43
CA TYR A 593 8.74 14.05 6.06
C TYR A 593 7.75 13.06 5.44
N TYR A 594 8.27 12.03 4.79
CA TYR A 594 7.46 11.17 3.90
C TYR A 594 7.51 9.69 4.31
N PRO A 595 7.00 9.31 5.50
CA PRO A 595 6.83 7.90 5.82
C PRO A 595 5.96 7.23 4.75
N ASP A 596 6.43 6.09 4.22
CA ASP A 596 5.75 5.32 3.18
C ASP A 596 5.38 6.15 1.92
N GLY A 597 6.07 7.28 1.68
CA GLY A 597 5.82 8.18 0.57
C GLY A 597 4.66 9.16 0.77
N ILE A 598 4.15 9.35 1.98
CA ILE A 598 3.00 10.22 2.30
C ILE A 598 3.47 11.38 3.19
N PRO A 599 3.08 12.65 2.92
CA PRO A 599 3.53 13.79 3.73
C PRO A 599 2.98 13.77 5.15
N HIS A 600 3.88 13.94 6.13
CA HIS A 600 3.55 14.03 7.55
C HIS A 600 4.31 15.20 8.18
N LYS A 601 3.67 15.79 9.20
CA LYS A 601 4.21 16.87 10.03
C LYS A 601 5.08 16.31 11.15
N ILE A 602 6.21 16.97 11.40
CA ILE A 602 7.03 16.82 12.61
C ILE A 602 6.86 18.07 13.45
N ASN A 603 6.29 17.91 14.65
CA ASN A 603 6.10 19.01 15.58
C ASN A 603 7.40 19.32 16.35
N TYR A 604 8.10 20.40 15.97
CA TYR A 604 9.32 20.82 16.66
C TYR A 604 9.09 21.47 18.03
N ALA A 605 7.88 21.99 18.30
CA ALA A 605 7.53 22.55 19.61
C ALA A 605 7.32 21.47 20.67
N ALA A 606 6.92 20.26 20.24
CA ALA A 606 6.69 19.11 21.11
C ALA A 606 7.40 17.87 20.53
N PRO A 607 8.73 17.78 20.61
CA PRO A 607 9.50 16.69 19.99
C PRO A 607 9.19 15.30 20.58
N ASN A 608 8.53 15.24 21.74
CA ASN A 608 8.04 14.00 22.35
C ASN A 608 6.63 13.59 21.88
N ASP A 609 5.97 14.42 21.08
CA ASP A 609 4.71 14.07 20.43
C ASP A 609 5.00 13.03 19.35
N LYS A 610 4.65 11.78 19.67
CA LYS A 610 4.81 10.62 18.78
C LYS A 610 3.67 10.50 17.77
N GLY A 611 2.75 11.47 17.75
CA GLY A 611 1.66 11.53 16.80
C GLY A 611 2.16 11.84 15.40
N ASP A 612 2.32 10.78 14.60
CA ASP A 612 2.58 10.91 13.17
C ASP A 612 1.39 11.60 12.49
N THR A 613 1.52 12.90 12.27
CA THR A 613 0.37 13.73 11.90
C THR A 613 0.37 13.92 10.39
N ARG A 614 -0.57 13.29 9.70
CA ARG A 614 -0.63 13.33 8.23
C ARG A 614 -1.01 14.72 7.75
N ILE A 615 -0.35 15.18 6.70
CA ILE A 615 -0.84 16.30 5.89
C ILE A 615 -1.80 15.69 4.86
N GLU A 616 -3.09 15.84 5.10
CA GLU A 616 -4.13 15.14 4.34
C GLU A 616 -4.51 15.88 3.07
N GLU A 617 -4.63 17.21 3.13
CA GLU A 617 -5.04 18.05 2.01
C GLU A 617 -4.17 19.31 1.90
N VAL A 618 -4.03 19.79 0.67
CA VAL A 618 -3.46 21.11 0.36
C VAL A 618 -4.57 21.99 -0.20
N ALA A 619 -4.67 23.20 0.34
CA ALA A 619 -5.56 24.24 -0.13
C ALA A 619 -4.75 25.34 -0.82
N VAL A 620 -5.15 25.71 -2.03
CA VAL A 620 -4.52 26.76 -2.83
C VAL A 620 -5.56 27.84 -3.11
N MET A 621 -5.38 29.01 -2.50
CA MET A 621 -6.20 30.19 -2.78
C MET A 621 -5.58 30.99 -3.92
N LYS A 622 -6.29 31.02 -5.05
CA LYS A 622 -5.89 31.71 -6.27
C LYS A 622 -6.35 33.16 -6.17
N SER A 623 -5.53 34.09 -6.66
CA SER A 623 -5.90 35.52 -6.61
C SER A 623 -7.11 35.84 -7.50
N ALA A 624 -7.35 35.06 -8.57
CA ALA A 624 -8.40 35.32 -9.58
C ALA A 624 -8.42 36.79 -10.08
N LYS A 625 -7.26 37.46 -10.02
CA LYS A 625 -7.14 38.90 -10.25
C LYS A 625 -7.46 39.28 -11.69
N LYS A 626 -7.13 38.41 -12.64
CA LYS A 626 -7.38 38.61 -14.07
C LYS A 626 -8.86 38.47 -14.40
N GLU A 627 -9.51 37.46 -13.83
CA GLU A 627 -10.93 37.17 -13.97
C GLU A 627 -11.76 38.32 -13.39
N PHE A 628 -11.41 38.80 -12.20
CA PHE A 628 -12.06 39.94 -11.58
C PHE A 628 -11.88 41.22 -12.41
N LYS A 629 -10.66 41.49 -12.90
CA LYS A 629 -10.41 42.62 -13.79
C LYS A 629 -11.23 42.54 -15.07
N ALA A 630 -11.31 41.36 -15.70
CA ALA A 630 -12.07 41.16 -16.94
C ALA A 630 -13.56 41.47 -16.74
N TRP A 631 -14.15 41.06 -15.61
CA TRP A 631 -15.52 41.39 -15.28
C TRP A 631 -15.74 42.90 -15.11
N LEU A 632 -14.80 43.60 -14.47
CA LEU A 632 -14.88 45.06 -14.31
C LEU A 632 -14.83 45.78 -15.66
N ASP A 633 -13.98 45.31 -16.57
CA ASP A 633 -13.76 45.91 -17.89
C ASP A 633 -14.90 45.63 -18.88
N ALA A 634 -15.68 44.56 -18.66
CA ALA A 634 -16.81 44.18 -19.52
C ALA A 634 -18.00 45.16 -19.47
N GLY A 635 -17.99 46.17 -18.58
CA GLY A 635 -19.06 47.18 -18.50
C GLY A 635 -20.39 46.68 -17.90
N ASN A 636 -20.42 45.44 -17.38
CA ASN A 636 -21.60 44.75 -16.83
C ASN A 636 -22.31 45.47 -15.67
#